data_AF-A0A0C4DKQ5-F1
#
_entry.id   AF-A0A0C4DKQ5-F1
#
_cell.length_a   1.000
_cell.length_b   1.000
_cell.length_c   1.000
_cell.angle_alpha   90.00
_cell.angle_beta   90.00
_cell.angle_gamma   90.00
#
_symmetry.space_group_name_H-M   'P 1'
#
loop_
_entity.id
_entity.type
_entity.pdbx_description
1 polymer ?
#
loop_
_entity_poly.entity_id
_entity_poly.type
_entity_poly.pdbx_seq_one_letter_code
_entity_poly.pdbx_strand_id
1 'polypeptide(L)'
;MPLDYSKWDALELSDDSDIEVHPNVDKRSFIRAKQNQIHMERARRKNEIETLKYERIAWRCVHQALLLQYCRALGRDGVQLFFKRITTANHQAQEVFLKDVRETYGKIKVRTAEINKQRAAEKAEGGGVGVEQIQLHAVEPGTKLSFRVPDKDSQDPQEQAAWAIFESFTPEMKKAIQSGNLDEVNKVLGELNVAEAEELVGKFNEAGILNLEEGVIDTTTEEGKAEFEKRKEMGSKFADDPE
;
A
#
# COMPACT_ATOMS: atom_id res chain seq x y z
N MET A 1 -16.85 -2.38 43.78
CA MET A 1 -15.72 -2.33 42.84
C MET A 1 -15.69 -3.65 42.08
N PRO A 2 -15.71 -3.67 40.74
CA PRO A 2 -15.50 -4.89 39.97
C PRO A 2 -14.08 -5.40 40.22
N LEU A 3 -13.92 -6.68 40.55
CA LEU A 3 -12.60 -7.31 40.71
C LEU A 3 -11.95 -7.46 39.34
N ASP A 4 -10.73 -6.94 39.19
CA ASP A 4 -9.95 -7.07 37.96
C ASP A 4 -9.22 -8.43 37.95
N TYR A 5 -9.56 -9.27 36.97
CA TYR A 5 -8.99 -10.61 36.77
C TYR A 5 -7.85 -10.62 35.75
N SER A 6 -7.39 -9.46 35.24
CA SER A 6 -6.32 -9.35 34.25
C SER A 6 -5.01 -10.06 34.66
N LYS A 7 -4.74 -10.17 35.97
CA LYS A 7 -3.60 -10.94 36.50
C LYS A 7 -3.62 -12.42 36.07
N TRP A 8 -4.80 -13.00 35.87
CA TRP A 8 -4.97 -14.41 35.51
C TRP A 8 -4.93 -14.63 33.99
N ASP A 9 -5.14 -13.59 33.17
CA ASP A 9 -5.09 -13.68 31.70
C ASP A 9 -3.69 -14.00 31.17
N ALA A 10 -2.65 -13.68 31.95
CA ALA A 10 -1.25 -13.98 31.62
C ALA A 10 -0.73 -15.28 32.25
N LEU A 11 -1.54 -15.98 33.06
CA LEU A 11 -1.08 -17.18 33.77
C LEU A 11 -1.15 -18.40 32.84
N GLU A 12 -0.01 -18.77 32.29
CA GLU A 12 0.11 -20.00 31.50
C GLU A 12 0.30 -21.21 32.42
N LEU A 13 -0.78 -21.94 32.72
CA LEU A 13 -0.65 -23.26 33.32
C LEU A 13 0.01 -24.21 32.29
N SER A 14 1.22 -24.65 32.58
CA SER A 14 1.90 -25.77 31.91
C SER A 14 2.01 -26.87 32.96
N ASP A 15 1.18 -27.90 32.82
CA ASP A 15 1.17 -29.09 33.67
C ASP A 15 2.17 -30.11 33.09
N ASP A 16 3.46 -29.76 33.12
CA ASP A 16 4.54 -30.53 32.50
C ASP A 16 5.38 -31.32 33.52
N SER A 17 5.04 -31.29 34.81
CA SER A 17 5.85 -31.90 35.88
C SER A 17 5.95 -33.43 35.78
N ASP A 18 4.92 -34.11 35.25
CA ASP A 18 4.80 -35.57 35.31
C ASP A 18 4.70 -36.26 33.93
N ILE A 19 5.44 -35.76 32.93
CA ILE A 19 5.47 -36.38 31.60
C ILE A 19 6.42 -37.59 31.59
N GLU A 20 5.84 -38.79 31.53
CA GLU A 20 6.54 -40.04 31.21
C GLU A 20 6.87 -40.11 29.71
N VAL A 21 8.10 -40.49 29.38
CA VAL A 21 8.61 -40.55 28.00
C VAL A 21 9.20 -41.92 27.75
N HIS A 22 9.04 -42.42 26.52
CA HIS A 22 9.57 -43.72 26.13
C HIS A 22 11.10 -43.77 26.27
N PRO A 23 11.71 -44.91 26.67
CA PRO A 23 13.16 -45.02 26.92
C PRO A 23 14.09 -44.57 25.77
N ASN A 24 13.60 -44.63 24.53
CA ASN A 24 14.36 -44.22 23.33
C ASN A 24 14.14 -42.77 22.90
N VAL A 25 13.41 -41.96 23.69
CA VAL A 25 13.12 -40.55 23.38
C VAL A 25 13.77 -39.66 24.43
N ASP A 26 14.57 -38.69 23.98
CA ASP A 26 15.13 -37.68 24.88
C ASP A 26 14.01 -36.83 25.50
N LYS A 27 13.87 -36.91 26.84
CA LYS A 27 12.87 -36.20 27.62
C LYS A 27 12.90 -34.68 27.38
N ARG A 28 14.09 -34.08 27.22
CA ARG A 28 14.20 -32.63 26.99
C ARG A 28 13.67 -32.23 25.62
N SER A 29 14.06 -32.96 24.58
CA SER A 29 13.60 -32.74 23.22
C SER A 29 12.09 -32.95 23.08
N PHE A 30 11.54 -33.97 23.75
CA PHE A 30 10.11 -34.25 23.77
C PHE A 30 9.31 -33.15 24.48
N ILE A 31 9.75 -32.70 25.66
CA ILE A 31 9.10 -31.61 26.38
C ILE A 31 9.11 -30.33 25.53
N ARG A 32 10.23 -29.99 24.90
CA ARG A 32 10.33 -28.81 24.02
C ARG A 32 9.40 -28.90 22.83
N ALA A 33 9.32 -30.06 22.17
CA ALA A 33 8.41 -30.28 21.05
C ALA A 33 6.95 -30.15 21.50
N LYS A 34 6.59 -30.71 22.66
CA LYS A 34 5.25 -30.65 23.23
C LYS A 34 4.87 -29.21 23.64
N GLN A 35 5.79 -28.48 24.26
CA GLN A 35 5.61 -27.05 24.57
C GLN A 35 5.39 -26.24 23.31
N ASN A 36 6.23 -26.42 22.27
CA ASN A 36 6.04 -25.76 20.98
C ASN A 36 4.68 -26.09 20.36
N GLN A 37 4.24 -27.35 20.42
CA GLN A 37 2.92 -27.76 19.94
C GLN A 37 1.79 -27.07 20.72
N ILE A 38 1.88 -27.00 22.04
CA ILE A 38 0.91 -26.30 22.89
C ILE A 38 0.88 -24.80 22.54
N HIS A 39 2.03 -24.15 22.37
CA HIS A 39 2.09 -22.75 21.94
C HIS A 39 1.47 -22.54 20.56
N MET A 40 1.77 -23.42 19.59
CA MET A 40 1.15 -23.39 18.26
C MET A 40 -0.36 -23.55 18.33
N GLU A 41 -0.86 -24.51 19.13
CA GLU A 41 -2.29 -24.74 19.30
C GLU A 41 -2.98 -23.54 19.97
N ARG A 42 -2.37 -22.97 21.01
CA ARG A 42 -2.86 -21.74 21.66
C ARG A 42 -2.90 -20.57 20.68
N ALA A 43 -1.86 -20.38 19.88
CA ALA A 43 -1.81 -19.35 18.86
C ALA A 43 -2.94 -19.55 17.82
N ARG A 44 -3.14 -20.79 17.36
CA ARG A 44 -4.24 -21.13 16.46
C ARG A 44 -5.61 -20.84 17.08
N ARG A 45 -5.85 -21.25 18.34
CA ARG A 45 -7.10 -20.99 19.06
C ARG A 45 -7.34 -19.50 19.25
N LYS A 46 -6.29 -18.72 19.58
CA LYS A 46 -6.39 -17.25 19.68
C LYS A 46 -6.81 -16.64 18.35
N ASN A 47 -6.16 -17.03 17.26
CA ASN A 47 -6.51 -16.57 15.91
C ASN A 47 -7.96 -16.96 15.55
N GLU A 48 -8.40 -18.17 15.90
CA GLU A 48 -9.77 -18.64 15.65
C GLU A 48 -10.82 -17.85 16.47
N ILE A 49 -10.54 -17.55 17.74
CA ILE A 49 -11.42 -16.71 18.56
C ILE A 49 -11.54 -15.30 17.95
N GLU A 50 -10.41 -14.76 17.50
CA GLU A 50 -10.37 -13.45 16.86
C GLU A 50 -11.15 -13.45 15.53
N THR A 51 -10.96 -14.46 14.68
CA THR A 51 -11.70 -14.57 13.42
C THR A 51 -13.21 -14.66 13.68
N LEU A 52 -13.66 -15.51 14.60
CA LEU A 52 -15.07 -15.64 14.98
C LEU A 52 -15.64 -14.33 15.53
N LYS A 53 -14.85 -13.56 16.28
CA LYS A 53 -15.24 -12.23 16.78
C LYS A 53 -15.54 -11.28 15.63
N TYR A 54 -14.68 -11.22 14.62
CA TYR A 54 -14.87 -10.37 13.44
C TYR A 54 -16.01 -10.86 12.55
N GLU A 55 -16.13 -12.17 12.32
CA GLU A 55 -17.24 -12.75 11.56
C GLU A 55 -18.59 -12.38 12.18
N ARG A 56 -18.69 -12.42 13.51
CA ARG A 56 -19.90 -11.99 14.23
C ARG A 56 -20.22 -10.51 14.03
N ILE A 57 -19.21 -9.64 13.99
CA ILE A 57 -19.40 -8.20 13.76
C ILE A 57 -19.86 -7.97 12.32
N ALA A 58 -19.17 -8.57 11.35
CA ALA A 58 -19.51 -8.46 9.93
C ALA A 58 -20.95 -8.96 9.66
N TRP A 59 -21.32 -10.10 10.24
CA TRP A 59 -22.68 -10.63 10.19
C TRP A 59 -23.72 -9.63 10.70
N ARG A 60 -23.47 -9.02 11.87
CA ARG A 60 -24.37 -8.00 12.44
C ARG A 60 -24.49 -6.78 11.53
N CYS A 61 -23.39 -6.30 10.95
CA CYS A 61 -23.42 -5.19 10.02
C CYS A 61 -24.28 -5.50 8.79
N VAL A 62 -24.11 -6.68 8.18
CA VAL A 62 -24.91 -7.13 7.02
C VAL A 62 -26.39 -7.26 7.40
N HIS A 63 -26.69 -7.84 8.56
CA HIS A 63 -28.06 -7.97 9.06
C HIS A 63 -28.72 -6.60 9.22
N GLN A 64 -28.05 -5.64 9.85
CA GLN A 64 -28.60 -4.29 10.04
C GLN A 64 -28.72 -3.52 8.72
N ALA A 65 -27.74 -3.65 7.81
CA ALA A 65 -27.80 -3.03 6.49
C ALA A 65 -28.99 -3.55 5.67
N LEU A 66 -29.23 -4.86 5.68
CA LEU A 66 -30.39 -5.45 5.01
C LEU A 66 -31.70 -5.02 5.67
N LEU A 67 -31.78 -4.95 7.01
CA LEU A 67 -32.97 -4.38 7.66
C LEU A 67 -33.30 -2.98 7.13
N LEU A 68 -32.30 -2.10 7.00
CA LEU A 68 -32.48 -0.75 6.45
C LEU A 68 -32.91 -0.80 4.97
N GLN A 69 -32.31 -1.69 4.17
CA GLN A 69 -32.68 -1.87 2.76
C GLN A 69 -34.14 -2.32 2.61
N TYR A 70 -34.58 -3.30 3.40
CA TYR A 70 -35.97 -3.75 3.42
C TYR A 70 -36.90 -2.62 3.90
N CYS A 71 -36.55 -1.91 4.98
CA CYS A 71 -37.35 -0.79 5.47
C CYS A 71 -37.53 0.30 4.41
N ARG A 72 -36.48 0.59 3.64
CA ARG A 72 -36.55 1.52 2.50
C ARG A 72 -37.45 1.01 1.38
N ALA A 73 -37.37 -0.27 1.03
CA ALA A 73 -38.14 -0.86 -0.06
C ALA A 73 -39.66 -0.97 0.26
N LEU A 74 -40.00 -1.20 1.53
CA LEU A 74 -41.37 -1.43 1.99
C LEU A 74 -42.19 -0.15 2.25
N GLY A 75 -41.56 1.03 2.32
CA GLY A 75 -42.23 2.31 2.55
C GLY A 75 -42.82 2.47 3.96
N ARG A 76 -43.49 3.61 4.22
CA ARG A 76 -43.90 4.06 5.57
C ARG A 76 -44.73 3.03 6.34
N ASP A 77 -45.71 2.40 5.70
CA ASP A 77 -46.61 1.43 6.36
C ASP A 77 -46.10 -0.02 6.30
N GLY A 78 -45.16 -0.32 5.40
CA GLY A 78 -44.62 -1.65 5.21
C GLY A 78 -43.60 -2.07 6.27
N VAL A 79 -42.93 -1.10 6.93
CA VAL A 79 -41.95 -1.38 7.98
C VAL A 79 -42.59 -2.12 9.16
N GLN A 80 -43.73 -1.62 9.66
CA GLN A 80 -44.41 -2.23 10.80
C GLN A 80 -44.89 -3.65 10.46
N LEU A 81 -45.40 -3.84 9.25
CA LEU A 81 -45.85 -5.15 8.78
C LEU A 81 -44.67 -6.13 8.63
N PHE A 82 -43.53 -5.66 8.12
CA PHE A 82 -42.31 -6.46 7.99
C PHE A 82 -41.81 -6.97 9.33
N PHE A 83 -41.65 -6.09 10.33
CA PHE A 83 -41.22 -6.50 11.66
C PHE A 83 -42.23 -7.44 12.31
N LYS A 84 -43.54 -7.16 12.19
CA LYS A 84 -44.58 -8.07 12.69
C LYS A 84 -44.43 -9.47 12.10
N ARG A 85 -44.15 -9.59 10.80
CA ARG A 85 -43.97 -10.88 10.11
C ARG A 85 -42.67 -11.58 10.53
N ILE A 86 -41.55 -10.86 10.69
CA ILE A 86 -40.28 -11.46 11.12
C ILE A 86 -40.28 -11.89 12.58
N THR A 87 -41.00 -11.19 13.46
CA THR A 87 -41.08 -11.56 14.88
C THR A 87 -42.13 -12.64 15.15
N THR A 88 -43.02 -12.92 14.19
CA THR A 88 -44.01 -13.99 14.33
C THR A 88 -43.33 -15.35 14.19
N ALA A 89 -43.47 -16.21 15.21
CA ALA A 89 -42.92 -17.56 15.18
C ALA A 89 -43.43 -18.35 13.96
N ASN A 90 -42.54 -19.13 13.33
CA ASN A 90 -42.81 -19.96 12.16
C ASN A 90 -43.30 -19.21 10.90
N HIS A 91 -43.04 -17.91 10.79
CA HIS A 91 -43.35 -17.18 9.58
C HIS A 91 -42.20 -17.28 8.55
N GLN A 92 -42.53 -17.63 7.31
CA GLN A 92 -41.56 -17.69 6.19
C GLN A 92 -40.76 -16.41 5.96
N ALA A 93 -41.25 -15.24 6.39
CA ALA A 93 -40.57 -13.96 6.20
C ALA A 93 -39.24 -13.92 6.96
N GLN A 94 -39.18 -14.54 8.14
CA GLN A 94 -37.95 -14.63 8.92
C GLN A 94 -36.91 -15.51 8.20
N GLU A 95 -37.33 -16.66 7.67
CA GLU A 95 -36.43 -17.58 6.96
C GLU A 95 -35.88 -16.97 5.67
N VAL A 96 -36.73 -16.32 4.88
CA VAL A 96 -36.34 -15.63 3.64
C VAL A 96 -35.35 -14.51 3.96
N PHE A 97 -35.64 -13.69 4.97
CA PHE A 97 -34.74 -12.63 5.40
C PHE A 97 -33.39 -13.17 5.87
N LEU A 98 -33.37 -14.20 6.74
CA LEU A 98 -32.12 -14.79 7.23
C LEU A 98 -31.33 -15.52 6.12
N LYS A 99 -32.02 -16.08 5.12
CA LYS A 99 -31.39 -16.64 3.93
C LYS A 99 -30.69 -15.54 3.11
N ASP A 100 -31.36 -14.40 2.91
CA ASP A 100 -30.79 -13.26 2.20
C ASP A 100 -29.57 -12.67 2.92
N VAL A 101 -29.62 -12.56 4.26
CA VAL A 101 -28.46 -12.18 5.08
C VAL A 101 -27.30 -13.16 4.89
N ARG A 102 -27.56 -14.48 4.88
CA ARG A 102 -26.53 -15.51 4.67
C ARG A 102 -25.88 -15.39 3.30
N GLU A 103 -26.69 -15.26 2.25
CA GLU A 103 -26.22 -15.15 0.89
C GLU A 103 -25.43 -13.87 0.66
N THR A 104 -25.91 -12.73 1.18
CA THR A 104 -25.23 -11.44 1.07
C THR A 104 -23.91 -11.45 1.83
N TYR A 105 -23.88 -11.98 3.05
CA TYR A 105 -22.63 -12.17 3.80
C TYR A 105 -21.64 -13.06 3.04
N GLY A 106 -22.11 -14.19 2.47
CA GLY A 106 -21.28 -15.08 1.66
C GLY A 106 -20.67 -14.39 0.44
N LYS A 107 -21.48 -13.63 -0.31
CA LYS A 107 -21.03 -12.85 -1.47
C LYS A 107 -19.97 -11.81 -1.08
N ILE A 108 -20.19 -11.09 0.03
CA ILE A 108 -19.23 -10.10 0.55
C ILE A 108 -17.91 -10.78 0.93
N LYS A 109 -17.96 -11.93 1.61
CA LYS A 109 -16.75 -12.68 2.01
C LYS A 109 -15.92 -13.10 0.79
N VAL A 110 -16.57 -13.65 -0.24
CA VAL A 110 -15.90 -14.06 -1.49
C VAL A 110 -15.31 -12.85 -2.20
N ARG A 111 -16.10 -11.80 -2.43
CA ARG A 111 -15.65 -10.58 -3.12
C ARG A 111 -14.49 -9.90 -2.40
N THR A 112 -14.51 -9.85 -1.06
CA THR A 112 -13.42 -9.25 -0.28
C THR A 112 -12.13 -10.07 -0.41
N ALA A 113 -12.23 -11.40 -0.46
CA ALA A 113 -11.08 -12.26 -0.68
C ALA A 113 -10.49 -12.06 -2.10
N GLU A 114 -11.34 -11.88 -3.11
CA GLU A 114 -10.91 -11.57 -4.48
C GLU A 114 -10.24 -10.20 -4.57
N ILE A 115 -10.84 -9.16 -3.97
CA ILE A 115 -10.25 -7.81 -3.91
C ILE A 115 -8.88 -7.84 -3.22
N ASN A 116 -8.74 -8.59 -2.13
CA ASN A 116 -7.45 -8.71 -1.44
C ASN A 116 -6.40 -9.43 -2.30
N LYS A 117 -6.81 -10.43 -3.08
CA LYS A 117 -5.91 -11.10 -4.05
C LYS A 117 -5.50 -10.16 -5.18
N GLN A 118 -6.45 -9.40 -5.74
CA GLN A 118 -6.19 -8.40 -6.78
C GLN A 118 -5.21 -7.33 -6.26
N ARG A 119 -5.48 -6.76 -5.09
CA ARG A 119 -4.56 -5.80 -4.44
C ARG A 119 -3.18 -6.38 -4.15
N ALA A 120 -3.09 -7.67 -3.83
CA ALA A 120 -1.80 -8.33 -3.61
C ALA A 120 -1.05 -8.56 -4.94
N ALA A 121 -1.75 -8.89 -6.02
CA ALA A 121 -1.18 -9.00 -7.36
C ALA A 121 -0.72 -7.64 -7.89
N GLU A 122 -1.56 -6.60 -7.77
CA GLU A 122 -1.22 -5.22 -8.11
C GLU A 122 0.02 -4.73 -7.33
N LYS A 123 0.10 -5.04 -6.03
CA LYS A 123 1.31 -4.76 -5.22
C LYS A 123 2.54 -5.53 -5.69
N ALA A 124 2.39 -6.77 -6.16
CA ALA A 124 3.51 -7.57 -6.67
C ALA A 124 3.97 -7.10 -8.06
N GLU A 125 3.08 -6.50 -8.84
CA GLU A 125 3.34 -5.94 -10.17
C GLU A 125 3.78 -4.46 -10.13
N GLY A 126 4.03 -3.90 -8.95
CA GLY A 126 4.53 -2.53 -8.77
C GLY A 126 3.45 -1.44 -8.74
N GLY A 127 2.18 -1.81 -8.89
CA GLY A 127 1.01 -0.93 -8.73
C GLY A 127 0.58 -0.83 -7.26
N GLY A 128 1.46 -0.30 -6.42
CA GLY A 128 1.09 0.09 -5.06
C GLY A 128 0.11 1.27 -5.09
N VAL A 129 -1.04 1.09 -4.43
CA VAL A 129 -2.01 2.17 -4.14
C VAL A 129 -1.27 3.43 -3.66
N GLY A 130 -1.34 4.50 -4.47
CA GLY A 130 -1.23 5.88 -3.99
C GLY A 130 0.16 6.50 -3.88
N VAL A 131 1.13 6.13 -4.72
CA VAL A 131 2.29 7.00 -4.96
C VAL A 131 2.33 7.26 -6.46
N GLU A 132 1.80 8.41 -6.89
CA GLU A 132 2.09 8.89 -8.25
C GLU A 132 3.61 9.09 -8.30
N GLN A 133 4.31 8.19 -8.96
CA GLN A 133 5.76 8.28 -9.03
C GLN A 133 6.12 9.45 -9.93
N ILE A 134 6.72 10.48 -9.34
CA ILE A 134 7.28 11.59 -10.10
C ILE A 134 8.53 11.05 -10.78
N GLN A 135 8.42 10.72 -12.06
CA GLN A 135 9.57 10.40 -12.89
C GLN A 135 10.02 11.68 -13.59
N LEU A 136 11.29 12.06 -13.39
CA LEU A 136 11.88 13.17 -14.13
C LEU A 136 12.13 12.71 -15.57
N HIS A 137 11.39 13.28 -16.52
CA HIS A 137 11.61 13.13 -17.96
C HIS A 137 11.78 14.53 -18.56
N ALA A 138 12.70 14.69 -19.51
CA ALA A 138 12.81 15.94 -20.25
C ALA A 138 11.55 16.16 -21.09
N VAL A 139 10.98 17.36 -21.02
CA VAL A 139 9.79 17.76 -21.79
C VAL A 139 10.06 17.73 -23.30
N GLU A 140 11.33 17.85 -23.71
CA GLU A 140 11.75 17.79 -25.10
C GLU A 140 12.56 16.52 -25.41
N PRO A 141 12.27 15.81 -26.53
CA PRO A 141 13.04 14.64 -26.93
C PRO A 141 14.43 15.07 -27.39
N GLY A 142 15.44 14.91 -26.52
CA GLY A 142 16.86 15.19 -26.81
C GLY A 142 17.63 15.91 -25.70
N THR A 143 16.95 16.43 -24.68
CA THR A 143 17.59 17.09 -23.53
C THR A 143 18.03 16.04 -22.52
N LYS A 144 19.33 15.92 -22.26
CA LYS A 144 19.84 15.06 -21.20
C LYS A 144 19.87 15.89 -19.91
N LEU A 145 19.16 15.42 -18.88
CA LEU A 145 19.25 15.97 -17.54
C LEU A 145 20.56 15.52 -16.91
N SER A 146 21.46 16.45 -16.64
CA SER A 146 22.68 16.19 -15.87
C SER A 146 22.54 16.84 -14.49
N PHE A 147 22.93 16.09 -13.46
CA PHE A 147 22.99 16.58 -12.10
C PHE A 147 24.41 17.08 -11.81
N ARG A 148 24.55 18.34 -11.40
CA ARG A 148 25.83 18.89 -10.96
C ARG A 148 25.86 18.98 -9.44
N VAL A 149 26.86 18.36 -8.82
CA VAL A 149 27.11 18.52 -7.39
C VAL A 149 27.73 19.90 -7.15
N PRO A 150 27.14 20.76 -6.29
CA PRO A 150 27.74 22.06 -5.93
C PRO A 150 29.11 21.85 -5.26
N ASP A 151 30.07 22.74 -5.52
CA ASP A 151 31.39 22.65 -4.92
C ASP A 151 31.38 23.28 -3.50
N LYS A 152 32.08 22.63 -2.57
CA LYS A 152 32.14 23.00 -1.15
C LYS A 152 33.06 24.21 -0.89
N ASP A 153 33.96 24.51 -1.82
CA ASP A 153 35.05 25.48 -1.64
C ASP A 153 34.88 26.78 -2.47
N SER A 154 33.76 26.92 -3.20
CA SER A 154 33.48 28.13 -4.00
C SER A 154 33.07 29.33 -3.14
N GLN A 155 33.61 30.51 -3.49
CA GLN A 155 33.31 31.78 -2.81
C GLN A 155 32.02 32.46 -3.28
N ASP A 156 31.31 31.89 -4.25
CA ASP A 156 30.08 32.47 -4.76
C ASP A 156 28.91 32.25 -3.78
N PRO A 157 28.22 33.32 -3.34
CA PRO A 157 27.09 33.23 -2.41
C PRO A 157 25.95 32.32 -2.88
N GLN A 158 25.81 32.11 -4.19
CA GLN A 158 24.81 31.23 -4.79
C GLN A 158 25.19 29.75 -4.67
N GLU A 159 26.48 29.39 -4.82
CA GLU A 159 26.95 28.01 -4.69
C GLU A 159 26.96 27.55 -3.23
N GLN A 160 27.19 28.46 -2.27
CA GLN A 160 27.06 28.16 -0.84
C GLN A 160 25.61 27.92 -0.40
N ALA A 161 24.66 28.67 -0.97
CA ALA A 161 23.24 28.43 -0.75
C ALA A 161 22.81 27.07 -1.33
N ALA A 162 23.30 26.72 -2.53
CA ALA A 162 23.09 25.42 -3.14
C ALA A 162 23.71 24.27 -2.31
N TRP A 163 24.89 24.48 -1.72
CA TRP A 163 25.53 23.52 -0.83
C TRP A 163 24.74 23.29 0.46
N ALA A 164 24.21 24.36 1.08
CA ALA A 164 23.37 24.24 2.28
C ALA A 164 22.08 23.46 2.00
N ILE A 165 21.47 23.66 0.83
CA ILE A 165 20.32 22.88 0.37
C ILE A 165 20.73 21.43 0.11
N PHE A 166 21.89 21.20 -0.52
CA PHE A 166 22.43 19.86 -0.74
C PHE A 166 22.67 19.11 0.58
N GLU A 167 23.18 19.79 1.60
CA GLU A 167 23.40 19.23 2.92
C GLU A 167 22.11 18.88 3.66
N SER A 168 21.00 19.57 3.36
CA SER A 168 19.68 19.28 3.93
C SER A 168 19.06 17.97 3.42
N PHE A 169 19.55 17.41 2.30
CA PHE A 169 19.00 16.17 1.73
C PHE A 169 19.39 14.90 2.50
N THR A 170 18.58 13.85 2.33
CA THR A 170 18.84 12.52 2.87
C THR A 170 20.15 11.94 2.30
N PRO A 171 20.85 11.07 3.07
CA PRO A 171 22.11 10.48 2.61
C PRO A 171 21.94 9.58 1.38
N GLU A 172 20.75 9.04 1.14
CA GLU A 172 20.43 8.26 -0.06
C GLU A 172 20.33 9.16 -1.30
N MET A 173 19.65 10.30 -1.19
CA MET A 173 19.54 11.27 -2.28
C MET A 173 20.89 11.90 -2.64
N LYS A 174 21.73 12.20 -1.64
CA LYS A 174 23.09 12.71 -1.87
C LYS A 174 23.94 11.76 -2.71
N LYS A 175 23.82 10.45 -2.46
CA LYS A 175 24.54 9.42 -3.25
C LYS A 175 24.00 9.34 -4.67
N ALA A 176 22.68 9.45 -4.85
CA ALA A 176 22.05 9.44 -6.18
C ALA A 176 22.44 10.68 -7.01
N ILE A 177 22.59 11.85 -6.39
CA ILE A 177 23.06 13.05 -7.08
C ILE A 177 24.57 12.95 -7.39
N GLN A 178 25.36 12.36 -6.49
CA GLN A 178 26.80 12.12 -6.70
C GLN A 178 27.10 11.08 -7.79
N SER A 179 26.20 10.11 -8.00
CA SER A 179 26.36 9.13 -9.07
C SER A 179 26.06 9.72 -10.46
N GLY A 180 25.33 10.85 -10.51
CA GLY A 180 24.97 11.53 -11.74
C GLY A 180 24.02 10.74 -12.65
N ASN A 181 23.46 9.62 -12.15
CA ASN A 181 22.59 8.76 -12.92
C ASN A 181 21.11 9.09 -12.65
N LEU A 182 20.38 9.45 -13.70
CA LEU A 182 18.95 9.76 -13.65
C LEU A 182 18.11 8.60 -13.11
N ASP A 183 18.52 7.36 -13.38
CA ASP A 183 17.80 6.16 -12.93
C ASP A 183 17.86 5.99 -11.41
N GLU A 184 18.99 6.34 -10.79
CA GLU A 184 19.15 6.26 -9.33
C GLU A 184 18.38 7.36 -8.62
N VAL A 185 18.35 8.58 -9.18
CA VAL A 185 17.54 9.68 -8.67
C VAL A 185 16.05 9.35 -8.79
N ASN A 186 15.61 8.82 -9.94
CA ASN A 186 14.22 8.39 -10.16
C ASN A 186 13.81 7.25 -9.22
N LYS A 187 14.74 6.37 -8.83
CA LYS A 187 14.47 5.32 -7.85
C LYS A 187 14.19 5.90 -6.46
N VAL A 188 14.99 6.86 -6.01
CA VAL A 188 14.80 7.51 -4.70
C VAL A 188 13.53 8.36 -4.70
N LEU A 189 13.25 9.09 -5.79
CA LEU A 189 12.01 9.86 -5.94
C LEU A 189 10.77 8.96 -6.00
N GLY A 190 10.89 7.74 -6.54
CA GLY A 190 9.80 6.77 -6.62
C GLY A 190 9.46 6.05 -5.30
N GLU A 191 10.34 6.11 -4.30
CA GLU A 191 10.09 5.61 -2.95
C GLU A 191 9.40 6.66 -2.05
N LEU A 192 9.41 7.93 -2.45
CA LEU A 192 8.85 9.06 -1.70
C LEU A 192 7.41 9.40 -2.15
N ASN A 193 6.65 10.05 -1.28
CA ASN A 193 5.32 10.53 -1.63
C ASN A 193 5.38 11.69 -2.62
N VAL A 194 4.33 11.84 -3.46
CA VAL A 194 4.20 12.90 -4.49
C VAL A 194 4.55 14.29 -3.96
N ALA A 195 3.93 14.71 -2.86
CA ALA A 195 4.14 16.03 -2.27
C ALA A 195 5.60 16.25 -1.80
N GLU A 196 6.22 15.22 -1.24
CA GLU A 196 7.61 15.28 -0.78
C GLU A 196 8.58 15.30 -1.97
N ALA A 197 8.25 14.56 -3.03
CA ALA A 197 9.02 14.54 -4.27
C ALA A 197 8.94 15.88 -5.02
N GLU A 198 7.79 16.55 -5.08
CA GLU A 198 7.65 17.89 -5.67
C GLU A 198 8.47 18.94 -4.91
N GLU A 199 8.44 18.93 -3.57
CA GLU A 199 9.26 19.82 -2.75
C GLU A 199 10.77 19.61 -2.98
N LEU A 200 11.20 18.36 -3.18
CA LEU A 200 12.59 18.04 -3.48
C LEU A 200 12.99 18.51 -4.88
N VAL A 201 12.13 18.32 -5.88
CA VAL A 201 12.37 18.82 -7.25
C VAL A 201 12.41 20.36 -7.27
N GLY A 202 11.57 21.03 -6.48
CA GLY A 202 11.64 22.47 -6.27
C GLY A 202 12.99 22.91 -5.70
N LYS A 203 13.48 22.21 -4.66
CA LYS A 203 14.81 22.47 -4.07
C LYS A 203 15.95 22.19 -5.04
N PHE A 204 15.80 21.23 -5.97
CA PHE A 204 16.81 21.00 -7.01
C PHE A 204 16.89 22.12 -8.03
N ASN A 205 15.76 22.74 -8.36
CA ASN A 205 15.70 23.90 -9.24
C ASN A 205 16.29 25.14 -8.54
N GLU A 206 15.94 25.38 -7.27
CA GLU A 206 16.49 26.48 -6.46
C GLU A 206 18.00 26.35 -6.23
N ALA A 207 18.49 25.13 -6.02
CA ALA A 207 19.92 24.86 -5.84
C ALA A 207 20.71 24.82 -7.16
N GLY A 208 20.05 24.96 -8.32
CA GLY A 208 20.72 24.87 -9.63
C GLY A 208 21.41 23.53 -9.89
N ILE A 209 20.95 22.46 -9.23
CA ILE A 209 21.55 21.11 -9.33
C ILE A 209 21.13 20.44 -10.64
N LEU A 210 19.96 20.81 -11.18
CA LEU A 210 19.43 20.32 -12.45
C LEU A 210 19.92 21.20 -13.61
N ASN A 211 20.86 20.70 -14.40
CA ASN A 211 21.22 21.32 -15.68
C ASN A 211 20.50 20.60 -16.83
N LEU A 212 19.85 21.41 -17.65
CA LEU A 212 19.30 21.01 -18.93
C LEU A 212 20.41 21.21 -19.97
N GLU A 213 21.17 20.17 -20.27
CA GLU A 213 22.09 20.24 -21.40
C GLU A 213 21.29 20.11 -22.69
N GLU A 214 21.18 21.22 -23.44
CA GLU A 214 20.83 21.16 -24.86
C GLU A 214 21.93 20.35 -25.55
N GLY A 215 21.62 19.11 -25.93
CA GLY A 215 22.50 18.34 -26.80
C GLY A 215 22.69 19.11 -28.09
N VAL A 216 23.86 19.74 -28.26
CA VAL A 216 24.24 20.36 -29.52
C VAL A 216 24.37 19.23 -30.54
N ILE A 217 23.36 19.09 -31.41
CA ILE A 217 23.41 18.17 -32.54
C ILE A 217 24.44 18.72 -33.51
N ASP A 218 25.56 18.03 -33.67
CA ASP A 218 26.55 18.36 -34.68
C ASP A 218 25.97 18.05 -36.07
N THR A 219 25.55 19.09 -36.78
CA THR A 219 24.89 19.00 -38.10
C THR A 219 25.85 18.65 -39.25
N THR A 220 27.12 18.38 -38.96
CA THR A 220 28.16 18.11 -39.97
C THR A 220 28.28 16.63 -40.37
N THR A 221 27.71 15.70 -39.60
CA THR A 221 27.66 14.25 -39.89
C THR A 221 26.28 13.81 -40.41
N GLU A 222 26.24 12.83 -41.31
CA GLU A 222 24.98 12.36 -41.92
C GLU A 222 24.00 11.74 -40.92
N GLU A 223 24.52 11.21 -39.80
CA GLU A 223 23.72 10.69 -38.69
C GLU A 223 23.03 11.82 -37.91
N GLY A 224 23.69 12.99 -37.76
CA GLY A 224 23.13 14.16 -37.09
C GLY A 224 22.01 14.85 -37.87
N LYS A 225 22.06 14.79 -39.22
CA LYS A 225 20.95 15.28 -40.07
C LYS A 225 19.71 14.39 -39.98
N ALA A 226 19.91 13.07 -39.91
CA ALA A 226 18.80 12.12 -39.78
C ALA A 226 18.08 12.25 -38.43
N GLU A 227 18.80 12.53 -37.35
CA GLU A 227 18.20 12.82 -36.04
C GLU A 227 17.49 14.18 -36.02
N PHE A 228 18.04 15.20 -36.69
CA PHE A 228 17.38 16.50 -36.83
C PHE A 228 16.08 16.42 -37.62
N GLU A 229 16.04 15.62 -38.68
CA GLU A 229 14.85 15.43 -39.53
C GLU A 229 13.76 14.63 -38.79
N LYS A 230 14.12 13.56 -38.08
CA LYS A 230 13.19 12.84 -37.18
C LYS A 230 12.63 13.74 -36.08
N ARG A 231 13.44 14.67 -35.57
CA ARG A 231 13.04 15.64 -34.53
C ARG A 231 12.05 16.69 -35.08
N LYS A 232 12.22 17.11 -36.33
CA LYS A 232 11.28 17.99 -37.04
C LYS A 232 9.94 17.30 -37.35
N GLU A 233 9.97 16.03 -37.74
CA GLU A 233 8.76 15.23 -37.99
C GLU A 233 7.95 14.97 -36.70
N MET A 234 8.62 14.74 -35.57
CA MET A 234 7.93 14.58 -34.29
C MET A 234 7.32 15.90 -33.79
N GLY A 235 8.00 17.04 -33.97
CA GLY A 235 7.43 18.35 -33.64
C GLY A 235 6.21 18.73 -34.47
N SER A 236 6.16 18.30 -35.75
CA SER A 236 5.00 18.53 -36.61
C SER A 236 3.76 17.73 -36.21
N LYS A 237 3.93 16.57 -35.55
CA LYS A 237 2.79 15.71 -35.15
C LYS A 237 2.03 16.21 -33.92
N PHE A 238 2.64 17.10 -33.13
CA PHE A 238 1.99 17.71 -31.96
C PHE A 238 1.29 19.04 -32.27
N ALA A 239 1.48 19.62 -33.46
CA ALA A 239 0.89 20.90 -33.84
C ALA A 239 -0.47 20.78 -34.56
N ASP A 240 -0.95 19.56 -34.84
CA ASP A 240 -2.11 19.28 -35.70
C ASP A 240 -3.30 18.67 -34.92
N ASP A 241 -3.50 19.06 -33.66
CA ASP A 241 -4.75 18.80 -32.94
C ASP A 241 -5.55 20.12 -32.81
N PRO A 242 -6.38 20.48 -33.81
CA PRO A 242 -7.25 21.65 -33.73
C PRO A 242 -8.46 21.34 -32.84
N GLU A 243 -8.70 22.23 -31.86
CA GLU A 243 -9.91 22.28 -31.00
C GLU A 243 -11.24 22.15 -31.77
#